data_AF-A0A0T2YIW1-F1
#
_entry.id   AF-A0A0T2YIW1-F1
#
_cell.length_a   1.000
_cell.length_b   1.000
_cell.length_c   1.000
_cell.angle_alpha   90.00
_cell.angle_beta   90.00
_cell.angle_gamma   90.00
#
_symmetry.space_group_name_H-M   'P 1'
#
loop_
_entity.id
_entity.type
_entity.pdbx_description
1 polymer ?
#
loop_
_entity_poly.entity_id
_entity_poly.type
_entity_poly.pdbx_seq_one_letter_code
_entity_poly.pdbx_strand_id
1 'polypeptide(L)'
;MLISMLLVTAALTAWFYLQQQRTPSLSSSPVPATLAAESAPPSANPPVAAVLEVKEPTVSAPATETTSSAAPPVVDPAAEAAEAERVNALNAHNARLKQQRLERERREKRERMLAAQEQARAAQELEQQRAEQARRQAQSTPVQPAVAVPAPAKPVAPAPTVARICAEAGNFFTRELCRARECLKTSHANDPICVNFRKLEEANRAREPYN
;
A
#
# COMPACT_ATOMS: atom_id res chain seq x y z
N MET A 1 -37.04 -11.68 -6.86
CA MET A 1 -36.53 -10.69 -7.83
C MET A 1 -35.70 -9.60 -7.14
N LEU A 2 -36.26 -8.74 -6.27
CA LEU A 2 -35.53 -7.63 -5.62
C LEU A 2 -34.35 -8.08 -4.75
N ILE A 3 -34.51 -9.15 -3.97
CA ILE A 3 -33.44 -9.68 -3.10
C ILE A 3 -32.27 -10.23 -3.92
N SER A 4 -32.56 -10.90 -5.04
CA SER A 4 -31.54 -11.41 -5.96
C SER A 4 -30.75 -10.27 -6.61
N MET A 5 -31.41 -9.17 -6.98
CA MET A 5 -30.78 -7.96 -7.51
C MET A 5 -29.83 -7.31 -6.49
N LEU A 6 -30.24 -7.23 -5.22
CA LEU A 6 -29.40 -6.67 -4.14
C LEU A 6 -28.15 -7.52 -3.85
N LEU A 7 -28.24 -8.84 -3.94
CA LEU A 7 -27.08 -9.72 -3.74
C LEU A 7 -26.08 -9.61 -4.88
N VAL A 8 -26.54 -9.46 -6.12
CA VAL A 8 -25.67 -9.31 -7.30
C VAL A 8 -24.94 -7.96 -7.27
N THR A 9 -25.59 -6.87 -6.87
CA THR A 9 -24.94 -5.56 -6.75
C THR A 9 -23.93 -5.52 -5.61
N ALA A 10 -24.23 -6.15 -4.47
CA ALA A 10 -23.27 -6.27 -3.36
C ALA A 10 -22.02 -7.09 -3.75
N ALA A 11 -22.20 -8.18 -4.51
CA ALA A 11 -21.09 -8.99 -4.99
C ALA A 11 -20.21 -8.23 -6.01
N LEU A 12 -20.82 -7.50 -6.94
CA LEU A 12 -20.09 -6.70 -7.94
C LEU A 12 -19.29 -5.55 -7.31
N THR A 13 -19.88 -4.86 -6.34
CA THR A 13 -19.20 -3.77 -5.62
C THR A 13 -18.02 -4.29 -4.79
N ALA A 14 -18.19 -5.40 -4.08
CA ALA A 14 -17.11 -6.05 -3.35
C ALA A 14 -15.97 -6.53 -4.27
N TRP A 15 -16.31 -7.13 -5.41
CA TRP A 15 -15.34 -7.58 -6.40
C TRP A 15 -14.54 -6.42 -7.00
N PHE A 16 -15.21 -5.32 -7.36
CA PHE A 16 -14.56 -4.12 -7.89
C PHE A 16 -13.60 -3.49 -6.87
N TYR A 17 -13.98 -3.46 -5.59
CA TYR A 17 -13.13 -2.96 -4.51
C TYR A 17 -11.87 -3.81 -4.30
N LEU A 18 -12.01 -5.14 -4.38
CA LEU A 18 -10.85 -6.04 -4.33
C LEU A 18 -9.93 -5.88 -5.55
N GLN A 19 -10.48 -5.56 -6.72
CA GLN A 19 -9.69 -5.40 -7.94
C GLN A 19 -8.84 -4.11 -7.90
N GLN A 20 -9.37 -3.01 -7.34
CA GLN A 20 -8.58 -1.78 -7.14
C GLN A 20 -7.42 -1.96 -6.16
N GLN A 21 -7.57 -2.81 -5.13
CA GLN A 21 -6.49 -3.10 -4.21
C GLN A 21 -5.39 -3.98 -4.83
N ARG A 22 -5.70 -4.68 -5.93
CA ARG A 22 -4.75 -5.56 -6.64
C ARG A 22 -3.99 -4.89 -7.76
N THR A 23 -4.25 -3.63 -8.08
CA THR A 23 -3.34 -2.86 -8.93
C THR A 23 -2.25 -2.28 -8.02
N PRO A 24 -1.06 -2.91 -7.91
CA PRO A 24 0.09 -2.19 -7.38
C PRO A 24 0.25 -0.98 -8.29
N SER A 25 0.16 0.20 -7.70
CA SER A 25 0.65 1.41 -8.33
C SER A 25 2.08 1.10 -8.77
N LEU A 26 2.28 0.97 -10.09
CA LEU A 26 3.59 0.98 -10.72
C LEU A 26 4.18 2.35 -10.40
N SER A 27 4.79 2.43 -9.22
CA SER A 27 5.69 3.48 -8.81
C SER A 27 6.84 3.40 -9.80
N SER A 28 6.80 4.30 -10.78
CA SER A 28 7.88 4.57 -11.70
C SER A 28 9.09 5.04 -10.90
N SER A 29 9.96 4.09 -10.58
CA SER A 29 11.30 4.36 -10.08
C SER A 29 12.08 5.10 -11.19
N PRO A 30 12.54 6.35 -10.97
CA PRO A 30 13.37 7.03 -11.94
C PRO A 30 14.78 6.41 -11.91
N VAL A 31 15.15 5.77 -13.01
CA VAL A 31 16.52 5.32 -13.28
C VAL A 31 17.44 6.55 -13.32
N PRO A 32 18.56 6.60 -12.57
CA PRO A 32 19.51 7.69 -12.68
C PRO A 32 20.23 7.63 -14.03
N ALA A 33 20.13 8.72 -14.79
CA ALA A 33 20.84 8.91 -16.05
C ALA A 33 22.33 9.19 -15.78
N THR A 34 23.19 8.23 -16.14
CA THR A 34 24.64 8.43 -16.22
C THR A 34 24.96 9.07 -17.58
N LEU A 35 25.51 10.29 -17.57
CA LEU A 35 26.06 10.97 -18.73
C LEU A 35 27.57 10.68 -18.84
N ALA A 36 27.99 10.02 -19.91
CA ALA A 36 29.31 10.10 -20.57
C ALA A 36 29.23 9.26 -21.86
N ALA A 37 28.96 9.86 -23.02
CA ALA A 37 29.93 10.42 -23.97
C ALA A 37 30.49 9.37 -24.95
N GLU A 38 30.30 9.71 -26.24
CA GLU A 38 31.15 9.40 -27.40
C GLU A 38 30.98 8.08 -28.17
N SER A 39 30.69 8.27 -29.48
CA SER A 39 31.05 7.46 -30.66
C SER A 39 30.13 6.35 -31.21
N ALA A 40 29.44 6.73 -32.29
CA ALA A 40 29.23 6.02 -33.57
C ALA A 40 28.17 4.88 -33.74
N PRO A 41 27.36 4.91 -34.83
CA PRO A 41 26.41 3.86 -35.25
C PRO A 41 26.96 3.05 -36.47
N PRO A 42 26.18 2.21 -37.19
CA PRO A 42 25.05 1.33 -36.82
C PRO A 42 25.32 -0.14 -37.21
N SER A 43 24.67 -1.11 -36.56
CA SER A 43 24.54 -2.46 -37.17
C SER A 43 23.24 -3.17 -36.79
N ALA A 44 22.37 -3.22 -37.78
CA ALA A 44 21.53 -4.32 -38.22
C ALA A 44 21.01 -5.37 -37.21
N ASN A 45 19.67 -5.49 -37.27
CA ASN A 45 18.82 -6.68 -37.14
C ASN A 45 18.14 -6.95 -35.80
N PRO A 46 16.80 -7.12 -35.82
CA PRO A 46 16.03 -7.69 -34.72
C PRO A 46 15.91 -9.22 -34.87
N PRO A 47 15.88 -9.98 -33.77
CA PRO A 47 15.23 -11.28 -33.77
C PRO A 47 13.79 -11.15 -33.27
N VAL A 48 12.89 -11.40 -34.20
CA VAL A 48 11.54 -11.94 -34.01
C VAL A 48 11.64 -13.27 -33.25
N ALA A 49 10.73 -13.51 -32.29
CA ALA A 49 10.24 -14.79 -31.75
C ALA A 49 10.08 -14.68 -30.22
N ALA A 50 9.02 -15.15 -29.56
CA ALA A 50 7.86 -15.90 -30.00
C ALA A 50 6.72 -15.62 -29.01
N VAL A 51 5.54 -15.44 -29.57
CA VAL A 51 4.25 -15.57 -28.91
C VAL A 51 4.12 -17.03 -28.49
N LEU A 52 4.07 -17.32 -27.19
CA LEU A 52 3.61 -18.61 -26.69
C LEU A 52 2.08 -18.57 -26.66
N GLU A 53 1.52 -18.94 -27.80
CA GLU A 53 0.10 -19.23 -28.00
C GLU A 53 -0.26 -20.50 -27.21
N VAL A 54 -1.04 -20.31 -26.14
CA VAL A 54 -1.64 -21.42 -25.38
C VAL A 54 -2.73 -22.02 -26.25
N LYS A 55 -2.37 -23.10 -26.94
CA LYS A 55 -3.26 -23.95 -27.72
C LYS A 55 -4.29 -24.60 -26.79
N GLU A 56 -5.54 -24.17 -26.90
CA GLU A 56 -6.71 -24.88 -26.37
C GLU A 56 -6.71 -26.33 -26.90
N PRO A 57 -6.89 -27.35 -26.05
CA PRO A 57 -7.14 -28.70 -26.54
C PRO A 57 -8.57 -28.77 -27.08
N THR A 58 -8.67 -28.73 -28.41
CA THR A 58 -9.85 -29.20 -29.15
C THR A 58 -10.25 -30.58 -28.64
N VAL A 59 -11.49 -30.68 -28.18
CA VAL A 59 -12.17 -31.92 -27.81
C VAL A 59 -12.26 -32.82 -29.05
N SER A 60 -11.41 -33.84 -29.12
CA SER A 60 -11.64 -35.00 -29.97
C SER A 60 -12.60 -35.94 -29.23
N ALA A 61 -13.80 -36.09 -29.79
CA ALA A 61 -14.68 -37.20 -29.49
C ALA A 61 -14.03 -38.52 -29.99
N PRO A 62 -14.05 -39.60 -29.19
CA PRO A 62 -14.03 -40.95 -29.72
C PRO A 62 -15.46 -41.50 -29.75
N ALA A 63 -15.93 -41.83 -30.96
CA ALA A 63 -17.08 -42.68 -31.17
C ALA A 63 -16.68 -44.15 -30.93
N THR A 64 -17.63 -44.92 -30.36
CA THR A 64 -17.91 -46.37 -30.52
C THR A 64 -16.72 -47.33 -30.49
N GLU A 65 -16.68 -48.43 -29.72
CA GLU A 65 -17.66 -49.36 -29.18
C GLU A 65 -16.84 -50.36 -28.36
N THR A 66 -17.37 -50.90 -27.27
CA THR A 66 -17.26 -52.33 -26.89
C THR A 66 -18.06 -52.51 -25.61
N THR A 67 -19.34 -52.86 -25.78
CA THR A 67 -20.14 -53.45 -24.71
C THR A 67 -19.67 -54.89 -24.53
N SER A 68 -18.51 -55.08 -23.90
CA SER A 68 -18.08 -56.40 -23.42
C SER A 68 -18.85 -56.66 -22.13
N SER A 69 -19.88 -57.49 -22.25
CA SER A 69 -20.60 -58.12 -21.13
C SER A 69 -19.65 -59.10 -20.43
N ALA A 70 -18.62 -58.58 -19.76
CA ALA A 70 -17.79 -59.33 -18.83
C ALA A 70 -18.53 -59.46 -17.51
N ALA A 71 -18.51 -60.66 -16.93
CA ALA A 71 -19.08 -60.98 -15.62
C ALA A 71 -18.75 -59.90 -14.57
N PRO A 72 -19.67 -59.59 -13.63
CA PRO A 72 -19.44 -58.57 -12.61
C PRO A 72 -18.10 -58.86 -11.92
N PRO A 73 -17.21 -57.85 -11.76
CA PRO A 73 -16.00 -58.05 -10.99
C PRO A 73 -16.42 -58.52 -9.60
N VAL A 74 -15.90 -59.66 -9.17
CA VAL A 74 -16.07 -60.14 -7.80
C VAL A 74 -15.31 -59.15 -6.93
N VAL A 75 -16.02 -58.14 -6.44
CA VAL A 75 -15.46 -57.12 -5.54
C VAL A 75 -15.26 -57.81 -4.20
N ASP A 76 -14.02 -57.89 -3.74
CA ASP A 76 -13.69 -58.47 -2.45
C ASP A 76 -14.11 -57.46 -1.35
N PRO A 77 -15.13 -57.79 -0.52
CA PRO A 77 -15.65 -56.87 0.49
C PRO A 77 -14.60 -56.49 1.54
N ALA A 78 -13.53 -57.28 1.70
CA ALA A 78 -12.44 -56.95 2.60
C ALA A 78 -11.58 -55.79 2.09
N ALA A 79 -11.43 -55.64 0.76
CA ALA A 79 -10.66 -54.55 0.16
C ALA A 79 -11.39 -53.21 0.30
N GLU A 80 -12.72 -53.20 0.13
CA GLU A 80 -13.54 -52.00 0.27
C GLU A 80 -13.53 -51.46 1.71
N ALA A 81 -13.57 -52.35 2.70
CA ALA A 81 -13.51 -51.97 4.11
C ALA A 81 -12.17 -51.28 4.47
N ALA A 82 -11.05 -51.77 3.94
CA ALA A 82 -9.73 -51.18 4.15
C ALA A 82 -9.59 -49.80 3.49
N GLU A 83 -10.20 -49.60 2.32
CA GLU A 83 -10.22 -48.29 1.66
C GLU A 83 -11.09 -47.28 2.42
N ALA A 84 -12.26 -47.69 2.90
CA ALA A 84 -13.12 -46.85 3.73
C ALA A 84 -12.41 -46.37 5.00
N GLU A 85 -11.62 -47.23 5.65
CA GLU A 85 -10.82 -46.86 6.82
C GLU A 85 -9.76 -45.80 6.47
N ARG A 86 -9.06 -45.96 5.35
CA ARG A 86 -8.06 -44.98 4.87
C ARG A 86 -8.68 -43.62 4.59
N VAL A 87 -9.83 -43.60 3.92
CA VAL A 87 -10.56 -42.35 3.63
C VAL A 87 -11.03 -41.69 4.93
N ASN A 88 -11.52 -42.47 5.90
CA ASN A 88 -11.92 -41.95 7.20
C ASN A 88 -10.72 -41.36 7.97
N ALA A 89 -9.57 -42.05 7.99
CA ALA A 89 -8.34 -41.56 8.61
C ALA A 89 -7.85 -40.25 7.97
N LEU A 90 -7.90 -40.15 6.64
CA LEU A 90 -7.54 -38.92 5.91
C LEU A 90 -8.49 -37.77 6.24
N ASN A 91 -9.79 -38.04 6.29
CA ASN A 91 -10.80 -37.05 6.66
C ASN A 91 -10.61 -36.55 8.09
N ALA A 92 -10.32 -37.46 9.04
CA ALA A 92 -10.02 -37.10 10.43
C ALA A 92 -8.76 -36.24 10.53
N HIS A 93 -7.72 -36.56 9.76
CA HIS A 93 -6.49 -35.75 9.70
C HIS A 93 -6.76 -34.34 9.14
N ASN A 94 -7.49 -34.23 8.04
CA ASN A 94 -7.86 -32.95 7.44
C ASN A 94 -8.73 -32.11 8.39
N ALA A 95 -9.65 -32.73 9.13
CA ALA A 95 -10.45 -32.06 10.15
C ALA A 95 -9.58 -31.44 11.26
N ARG A 96 -8.56 -32.17 11.73
CA ARG A 96 -7.60 -31.67 12.73
C ARG A 96 -6.80 -30.47 12.21
N LEU A 97 -6.27 -30.55 10.99
CA LEU A 97 -5.55 -29.43 10.38
C LEU A 97 -6.42 -28.18 10.23
N LYS A 98 -7.70 -28.38 9.83
CA LYS A 98 -8.67 -27.29 9.74
C LYS A 98 -8.95 -26.66 11.10
N GLN A 99 -9.12 -27.47 12.14
CA GLN A 99 -9.30 -26.97 13.51
C GLN A 99 -8.08 -26.15 13.98
N GLN A 100 -6.86 -26.65 13.74
CA GLN A 100 -5.64 -25.93 14.09
C GLN A 100 -5.53 -24.58 13.36
N ARG A 101 -5.89 -24.53 12.07
CA ARG A 101 -5.89 -23.27 11.31
C ARG A 101 -6.86 -22.25 11.91
N LEU A 102 -8.07 -22.68 12.23
CA LEU A 102 -9.09 -21.82 12.85
C LEU A 102 -8.65 -21.34 14.24
N GLU A 103 -7.97 -22.18 15.02
CA GLU A 103 -7.46 -21.77 16.33
C GLU A 103 -6.37 -20.70 16.21
N ARG A 104 -5.41 -20.87 15.27
CA ARG A 104 -4.38 -19.87 14.99
C ARG A 104 -4.99 -18.54 14.55
N GLU A 105 -5.97 -18.57 13.66
CA GLU A 105 -6.68 -17.37 13.20
C GLU A 105 -7.41 -16.68 14.36
N ARG A 106 -8.06 -17.42 15.25
CA ARG A 106 -8.70 -16.83 16.45
C ARG A 106 -7.68 -16.22 17.40
N ARG A 107 -6.51 -16.85 17.59
CA ARG A 107 -5.43 -16.31 18.44
C ARG A 107 -4.88 -15.01 17.84
N GLU A 108 -4.55 -15.02 16.56
CA GLU A 108 -4.07 -13.83 15.84
C GLU A 108 -5.10 -12.70 15.87
N LYS A 109 -6.39 -13.01 15.68
CA LYS A 109 -7.45 -11.99 15.77
C LYS A 109 -7.56 -11.38 17.17
N ARG A 110 -7.43 -12.19 18.24
CA ARG A 110 -7.43 -11.67 19.61
C ARG A 110 -6.21 -10.79 19.87
N GLU A 111 -5.04 -11.20 19.40
CA GLU A 111 -3.81 -10.42 19.53
C GLU A 111 -3.91 -9.08 18.79
N ARG A 112 -4.40 -9.08 17.55
CA ARG A 112 -4.66 -7.85 16.79
C ARG A 112 -5.65 -6.93 17.50
N MET A 113 -6.70 -7.47 18.11
CA MET A 113 -7.66 -6.69 18.90
C MET A 113 -7.01 -6.05 20.13
N LEU A 114 -6.13 -6.77 20.83
CA LEU A 114 -5.39 -6.24 21.98
C LEU A 114 -4.39 -5.16 21.57
N ALA A 115 -3.61 -5.40 20.50
CA ALA A 115 -2.68 -4.42 19.96
C ALA A 115 -3.40 -3.14 19.51
N ALA A 116 -4.55 -3.27 18.85
CA ALA A 116 -5.37 -2.11 18.46
C ALA A 116 -5.90 -1.34 19.68
N GLN A 117 -6.30 -2.04 20.74
CA GLN A 117 -6.73 -1.40 21.99
C GLN A 117 -5.57 -0.64 22.67
N GLU A 118 -4.38 -1.21 22.70
CA GLU A 118 -3.20 -0.56 23.27
C GLU A 118 -2.81 0.69 22.48
N GLN A 119 -2.81 0.61 21.14
CA GLN A 119 -2.59 1.77 20.28
C GLN A 119 -3.63 2.87 20.51
N ALA A 120 -4.91 2.50 20.69
CA ALA A 120 -5.96 3.47 21.00
C ALA A 120 -5.74 4.18 22.34
N ARG A 121 -5.26 3.45 23.37
CA ARG A 121 -4.89 4.05 24.66
C ARG A 121 -3.71 5.00 24.53
N ALA A 122 -2.64 4.58 23.86
CA ALA A 122 -1.47 5.43 23.64
C ALA A 122 -1.82 6.72 22.86
N ALA A 123 -2.72 6.63 21.87
CA ALA A 123 -3.19 7.79 21.12
C ALA A 123 -3.99 8.77 22.02
N GLN A 124 -4.87 8.24 22.89
CA GLN A 124 -5.61 9.06 23.84
C GLN A 124 -4.69 9.77 24.84
N GLU A 125 -3.65 9.10 25.33
CA GLU A 125 -2.66 9.71 26.23
C GLU A 125 -1.90 10.85 25.55
N LEU A 126 -1.49 10.68 24.29
CA LEU A 126 -0.84 11.74 23.52
C LEU A 126 -1.76 12.95 23.31
N GLU A 127 -3.05 12.71 23.04
CA GLU A 127 -4.04 13.77 22.88
C GLU A 127 -4.26 14.54 24.18
N GLN A 128 -4.34 13.84 25.33
CA GLN A 128 -4.44 14.47 26.64
C GLN A 128 -3.23 15.34 26.95
N GLN A 129 -2.01 14.84 26.68
CA GLN A 129 -0.79 15.63 26.85
C GLN A 129 -0.80 16.89 25.99
N ARG A 130 -1.26 16.79 24.73
CA ARG A 130 -1.37 17.94 23.82
C ARG A 130 -2.38 18.97 24.34
N ALA A 131 -3.52 18.52 24.85
CA ALA A 131 -4.53 19.38 25.44
C ALA A 131 -4.00 20.10 26.71
N GLU A 132 -3.24 19.39 27.55
CA GLU A 132 -2.62 19.98 28.74
C GLU A 132 -1.54 21.01 28.37
N GLN A 133 -0.68 20.72 27.39
CA GLN A 133 0.30 21.67 26.89
C GLN A 133 -0.37 22.94 26.33
N ALA A 134 -1.45 22.79 25.58
CA ALA A 134 -2.22 23.93 25.07
C ALA A 134 -2.81 24.77 26.22
N ARG A 135 -3.32 24.12 27.29
CA ARG A 135 -3.80 24.83 28.49
C ARG A 135 -2.67 25.57 29.21
N ARG A 136 -1.50 24.96 29.37
CA ARG A 136 -0.32 25.60 29.99
C ARG A 136 0.13 26.82 29.19
N GLN A 137 0.16 26.72 27.86
CA GLN A 137 0.51 27.85 26.99
C GLN A 137 -0.47 29.02 27.14
N ALA A 138 -1.78 28.73 27.18
CA ALA A 138 -2.81 29.76 27.39
C ALA A 138 -2.67 30.46 28.76
N GLN A 139 -2.32 29.73 29.82
CA GLN A 139 -2.10 30.31 31.16
C GLN A 139 -0.79 31.12 31.25
N SER A 140 0.23 30.76 30.47
CA SER A 140 1.55 31.42 30.50
C SER A 140 1.66 32.67 29.65
N THR A 141 0.62 33.06 28.88
CA THR A 141 0.67 34.27 28.05
C THR A 141 0.46 35.49 28.97
N PRO A 142 1.52 36.27 29.30
CA PRO A 142 1.34 37.44 30.13
C PRO A 142 0.64 38.52 29.30
N VAL A 143 -0.37 39.16 29.88
CA VAL A 143 -0.95 40.40 29.36
C VAL A 143 0.16 41.45 29.40
N GLN A 144 0.91 41.59 28.30
CA GLN A 144 1.87 42.68 28.17
C GLN A 144 1.08 44.00 28.10
N PRO A 145 1.37 44.99 28.96
CA PRO A 145 0.80 46.32 28.80
C PRO A 145 1.26 46.90 27.47
N ALA A 146 0.32 47.51 26.74
CA ALA A 146 0.56 48.14 25.46
C ALA A 146 1.63 49.24 25.58
N VAL A 147 2.86 48.94 25.17
CA VAL A 147 3.91 49.95 25.00
C VAL A 147 3.72 50.58 23.61
N ALA A 148 3.70 51.90 23.59
CA ALA A 148 3.51 52.72 22.39
C ALA A 148 4.52 52.33 21.30
N VAL A 149 3.97 52.05 20.11
CA VAL A 149 4.68 51.65 18.90
C VAL A 149 5.50 52.83 18.35
N PRO A 150 6.83 52.72 18.19
CA PRO A 150 7.60 53.70 17.41
C PRO A 150 7.21 53.63 15.93
N ALA A 151 7.27 54.79 15.28
CA ALA A 151 6.76 55.06 13.94
C ALA A 151 7.09 53.97 12.89
N PRO A 152 6.12 53.63 12.01
CA PRO A 152 6.26 52.54 11.05
C PRO A 152 7.37 52.87 10.03
N ALA A 153 8.43 52.07 10.05
CA ALA A 153 9.32 51.95 8.91
C ALA A 153 8.49 51.49 7.71
N LYS A 154 8.73 52.12 6.55
CA LYS A 154 8.05 51.82 5.28
C LYS A 154 7.96 50.30 5.08
N PRO A 155 6.78 49.74 4.74
CA PRO A 155 6.64 48.32 4.51
C PRO A 155 7.54 47.92 3.34
N VAL A 156 8.62 47.22 3.63
CA VAL A 156 9.34 46.44 2.63
C VAL A 156 8.32 45.43 2.13
N ALA A 157 8.01 45.48 0.83
CA ALA A 157 7.05 44.58 0.21
C ALA A 157 7.40 43.13 0.62
N PRO A 158 6.43 42.33 1.10
CA PRO A 158 6.69 40.97 1.53
C PRO A 158 7.32 40.23 0.35
N ALA A 159 8.52 39.71 0.56
CA ALA A 159 9.18 38.88 -0.43
C ALA A 159 8.22 37.73 -0.81
N PRO A 160 8.10 37.39 -2.11
CA PRO A 160 7.23 36.31 -2.53
C PRO A 160 7.65 35.01 -1.83
N THR A 161 6.69 34.37 -1.16
CA THR A 161 6.92 33.10 -0.47
C THR A 161 7.12 31.99 -1.49
N VAL A 162 7.88 30.96 -1.10
CA VAL A 162 8.11 29.78 -1.95
C VAL A 162 6.79 29.11 -2.33
N ALA A 163 5.79 29.16 -1.43
CA ALA A 163 4.44 28.68 -1.71
C ALA A 163 3.81 29.37 -2.93
N ARG A 164 3.96 30.70 -3.02
CA ARG A 164 3.40 31.51 -4.11
C ARG A 164 4.19 31.32 -5.41
N ILE A 165 5.52 31.26 -5.33
CA ILE A 165 6.39 31.03 -6.50
C ILE A 165 6.08 29.68 -7.15
N CYS A 166 5.88 28.64 -6.33
CA CYS A 166 5.62 27.29 -6.84
C CYS A 166 4.13 26.99 -7.06
N ALA A 167 3.21 27.91 -6.80
CA ALA A 167 1.76 27.65 -6.93
C ALA A 167 1.34 27.36 -8.38
N GLU A 168 2.06 27.91 -9.36
CA GLU A 168 1.79 27.74 -10.80
C GLU A 168 2.31 26.40 -11.35
N ALA A 169 3.06 25.64 -10.56
CA ALA A 169 3.49 24.29 -10.95
C ALA A 169 2.27 23.36 -10.98
N GLY A 170 1.82 23.00 -12.19
CA GLY A 170 0.52 22.39 -12.44
C GLY A 170 0.26 21.01 -11.81
N ASN A 171 1.27 20.33 -11.27
CA ASN A 171 1.08 19.08 -10.55
C ASN A 171 1.84 19.05 -9.21
N PHE A 172 1.44 18.13 -8.33
CA PHE A 172 2.02 18.02 -7.00
C PHE A 172 3.54 17.78 -7.04
N PHE A 173 4.02 16.93 -7.95
CA PHE A 173 5.44 16.60 -8.07
C PHE A 173 6.28 17.80 -8.55
N THR A 174 5.83 18.54 -9.55
CA THR A 174 6.52 19.74 -10.04
C THR A 174 6.51 20.84 -8.99
N ARG A 175 5.44 20.92 -8.18
CA ARG A 175 5.37 21.83 -7.04
C ARG A 175 6.35 21.48 -5.93
N GLU A 176 6.46 20.21 -5.56
CA GLU A 176 7.43 19.76 -4.55
C GLU A 176 8.88 19.88 -5.04
N LEU A 177 9.16 19.57 -6.31
CA LEU A 177 10.47 19.79 -6.92
C LEU A 177 10.82 21.29 -6.96
N CYS A 178 9.86 22.15 -7.31
CA CYS A 178 10.03 23.60 -7.25
C CYS A 178 10.36 24.06 -5.82
N ARG A 179 9.61 23.60 -4.82
CA ARG A 179 9.85 23.93 -3.40
C ARG A 179 11.26 23.53 -2.97
N ALA A 180 11.70 22.31 -3.31
CA ALA A 180 13.04 21.84 -2.99
C ALA A 180 14.11 22.76 -3.61
N ARG A 181 13.97 23.15 -4.88
CA ARG A 181 14.93 24.05 -5.56
C ARG A 181 14.92 25.46 -4.98
N GLU A 182 13.76 26.03 -4.69
CA GLU A 182 13.64 27.37 -4.10
C GLU A 182 14.16 27.40 -2.66
N CYS A 183 13.99 26.33 -1.89
CA CYS A 183 14.47 26.24 -0.52
C CYS A 183 15.99 26.10 -0.37
N LEU A 184 16.71 25.82 -1.46
CA LEU A 184 18.16 25.87 -1.49
C LEU A 184 18.70 27.31 -1.65
N LYS A 185 17.86 28.28 -2.03
CA LYS A 185 18.27 29.68 -2.20
C LYS A 185 18.33 30.38 -0.83
N THR A 186 19.37 31.17 -0.61
CA THR A 186 19.56 31.94 0.64
C THR A 186 18.46 32.99 0.84
N SER A 187 17.86 33.49 -0.24
CA SER A 187 16.70 34.41 -0.20
C SER A 187 15.47 33.80 0.47
N HIS A 188 15.37 32.47 0.54
CA HIS A 188 14.24 31.73 1.12
C HIS A 188 14.63 30.95 2.38
N ALA A 189 15.81 31.19 2.95
CA ALA A 189 16.28 30.46 4.14
C ALA A 189 15.34 30.59 5.35
N ASN A 190 14.59 31.70 5.43
CA ASN A 190 13.65 32.00 6.51
C ASN A 190 12.18 31.70 6.13
N ASP A 191 11.91 31.14 4.94
CA ASP A 191 10.55 30.75 4.56
C ASP A 191 10.12 29.54 5.42
N PRO A 192 8.92 29.57 6.04
CA PRO A 192 8.46 28.47 6.90
C PRO A 192 8.40 27.11 6.19
N ILE A 193 8.17 27.08 4.88
CA ILE A 193 8.18 25.85 4.09
C ILE A 193 9.59 25.27 4.06
N CYS A 194 10.59 26.11 3.84
CA CYS A 194 11.99 25.70 3.72
C CYS A 194 12.58 25.30 5.07
N VAL A 195 12.20 25.97 6.15
CA VAL A 195 12.57 25.58 7.52
C VAL A 195 12.01 24.18 7.84
N ASN A 196 10.74 23.91 7.52
CA ASN A 196 10.15 22.59 7.73
C ASN A 196 10.78 21.52 6.85
N PHE A 197 11.09 21.84 5.59
CA PHE A 197 11.77 20.92 4.68
C PHE A 197 13.14 20.51 5.22
N ARG A 198 13.93 21.47 5.71
CA ARG A 198 15.26 21.20 6.29
C ARG A 198 15.17 20.33 7.54
N LYS A 199 14.19 20.58 8.42
CA LYS A 199 13.94 19.74 9.61
C LYS A 199 13.59 18.29 9.23
N LEU A 200 12.79 18.10 8.19
CA LEU A 200 12.42 16.76 7.72
C LEU A 200 13.61 16.04 7.10
N GLU A 201 14.42 16.73 6.32
CA GLU A 201 15.65 16.20 5.72
C GLU A 201 16.68 15.81 6.79
N GLU A 202 16.82 16.61 7.84
CA GLU A 202 17.68 16.31 8.99
C GLU A 202 17.15 15.09 9.77
N ALA A 203 15.84 15.00 9.99
CA ALA A 203 15.22 13.83 10.60
C ALA A 203 15.40 12.56 9.76
N ASN A 204 15.36 12.66 8.43
CA ASN A 204 15.62 11.54 7.53
C ASN A 204 17.10 11.13 7.56
N ARG A 205 18.03 12.08 7.55
CA ARG A 205 19.47 11.80 7.73
C ARG A 205 19.76 11.12 9.06
N ALA A 206 19.08 11.53 10.14
CA ALA A 206 19.22 10.87 11.44
C ALA A 206 18.66 9.43 11.46
N ARG A 207 17.78 9.09 10.51
CA ARG A 207 17.14 7.77 10.37
C ARG A 207 17.85 6.83 9.41
N GLU A 208 18.73 7.33 8.56
CA GLU A 208 19.62 6.50 7.77
C GLU A 208 20.87 6.19 8.61
N PRO A 209 20.93 5.05 9.33
CA PRO A 209 22.18 4.63 9.93
C PRO A 209 23.19 4.48 8.79
N TYR A 210 24.38 5.04 8.96
CA TYR A 210 25.54 4.90 8.08
C TYR A 210 25.59 3.49 7.48
N ASN A 211 25.18 3.34 6.22
CA ASN A 211 25.48 2.17 5.39
C ASN A 211 26.78 2.43 4.65
#